data_AF-A0A2H9YS59-F1
#
_entry.id   AF-A0A2H9YS59-F1
#
_cell.length_a   1.000
_cell.length_b   1.000
_cell.length_c   1.000
_cell.angle_alpha   90.00
_cell.angle_beta   90.00
_cell.angle_gamma   90.00
#
_symmetry.space_group_name_H-M   'P 1'
#
loop_
_entity.id
_entity.type
_entity.pdbx_description
1 polymer ?
#
loop_
_entity_poly.entity_id
_entity_poly.type
_entity_poly.pdbx_seq_one_letter_code
_entity_poly.pdbx_strand_id
1 'polypeptide(L)'
;MSTKKYQVRIRKTLTNEQAVEAFGEELAKLGSATQIRTITNKLDVELIELIEKIQNSIPDWEIISVILVDTDNSDQLGEDFEWDEEEA
;
A
#
# COMPACT_ATOMS: atom_id res chain seq x y z
N MET A 1 -22.27 0.34 -9.33
CA MET A 1 -21.09 1.03 -8.79
C MET A 1 -19.96 0.02 -8.81
N SER A 2 -18.85 0.33 -9.48
CA SER A 2 -17.68 -0.57 -9.46
C SER A 2 -17.09 -0.55 -8.05
N THR A 3 -16.91 -1.72 -7.45
CA THR A 3 -16.32 -1.85 -6.12
C THR A 3 -14.84 -1.52 -6.22
N LYS A 4 -14.44 -0.36 -5.68
CA LYS A 4 -13.06 0.11 -5.77
C LYS A 4 -12.16 -0.73 -4.88
N LYS A 5 -11.11 -1.29 -5.48
CA LYS A 5 -10.08 -2.03 -4.75
C LYS A 5 -8.86 -1.15 -4.61
N TYR A 6 -8.33 -1.06 -3.40
CA TYR A 6 -7.17 -0.29 -3.01
C TYR A 6 -6.10 -1.23 -2.44
N GLN A 7 -4.86 -0.99 -2.85
CA GLN A 7 -3.68 -1.52 -2.21
C GLN A 7 -3.00 -0.39 -1.43
N VAL A 8 -2.90 -0.54 -0.12
CA VAL A 8 -2.27 0.41 0.80
C VAL A 8 -0.96 -0.19 1.30
N ARG A 9 0.14 0.55 1.19
CA ARG A 9 1.42 0.21 1.82
C ARG A 9 1.59 1.04 3.08
N ILE A 10 1.91 0.35 4.16
CA ILE A 10 2.15 0.92 5.48
C ILE A 10 3.57 0.61 5.93
N ARG A 11 4.15 1.52 6.71
CA ARG A 11 5.51 1.43 7.23
C ARG A 11 5.52 1.67 8.72
N LYS A 12 6.32 0.91 9.46
CA LYS A 12 6.70 1.20 10.84
C LYS A 12 8.21 1.14 11.00
N THR A 13 8.78 2.09 11.72
CA THR A 13 10.17 2.03 12.16
C THR A 13 10.32 1.01 13.28
N LEU A 14 11.32 0.15 13.17
CA LEU A 14 11.60 -0.88 14.16
C LEU A 14 12.49 -0.33 15.27
N THR A 15 12.34 -0.87 16.48
CA THR A 15 13.34 -0.64 17.52
C THR A 15 14.65 -1.34 17.17
N ASN A 16 15.73 -0.99 17.85
CA ASN A 16 17.03 -1.61 17.59
C ASN A 16 16.98 -3.12 17.90
N GLU A 17 16.29 -3.53 18.97
CA GLU A 17 16.12 -4.95 19.32
C GLU A 17 15.38 -5.72 18.20
N GLN A 18 14.30 -5.14 17.68
CA GLN A 18 13.54 -5.72 16.57
C GLN A 18 14.37 -5.79 15.27
N ALA A 19 15.22 -4.79 15.04
CA ALA A 19 16.13 -4.76 13.89
C ALA A 19 17.21 -5.85 13.99
N VAL A 20 17.81 -6.04 15.18
CA VAL A 20 18.80 -7.09 15.45
C VAL A 20 18.17 -8.48 15.28
N GLU A 21 16.96 -8.68 15.77
CA GLU A 21 16.24 -9.95 15.61
C GLU A 21 15.97 -10.27 14.13
N ALA A 22 15.55 -9.28 13.34
CA ALA A 22 15.17 -9.51 11.94
C ALA A 22 16.35 -9.60 10.96
N PHE A 23 17.43 -8.84 11.19
CA PHE A 23 18.51 -8.64 10.22
C PHE A 23 19.92 -8.90 10.77
N GLY A 24 20.04 -9.20 12.07
CA GLY A 24 21.33 -9.40 12.74
C GLY A 24 21.98 -8.10 13.21
N GLU A 25 22.94 -8.23 14.14
CA GLU A 25 23.54 -7.12 14.87
C GLU A 25 24.35 -6.16 13.97
N GLU A 26 25.06 -6.71 12.98
CA GLU A 26 25.89 -5.92 12.06
C GLU A 26 25.05 -5.01 11.16
N LEU A 27 23.92 -5.51 10.63
CA LEU A 27 23.05 -4.69 9.79
C LEU A 27 22.27 -3.65 10.61
N ALA A 28 21.88 -3.99 11.84
CA ALA A 28 21.21 -3.06 12.74
C ALA A 28 22.09 -1.86 13.14
N LYS A 29 23.42 -2.05 13.26
CA LYS A 29 24.37 -0.96 13.56
C LYS A 29 24.56 0.03 12.42
N LEU A 30 24.23 -0.33 11.18
CA LEU A 30 24.44 0.51 10.00
C LEU A 30 23.34 1.56 9.80
N GLY A 31 22.17 1.42 10.45
CA GLY A 31 21.09 2.38 10.28
C GLY A 31 19.77 1.96 10.93
N SER A 32 18.69 2.64 10.56
CA SER A 32 17.35 2.31 11.03
C SER A 32 16.69 1.25 10.13
N ALA A 33 16.06 0.26 10.77
CA ALA A 33 15.26 -0.73 10.07
C ALA A 33 13.79 -0.31 10.04
N THR A 34 13.11 -0.62 8.95
CA THR A 34 11.67 -0.39 8.81
C THR A 34 10.99 -1.65 8.32
N GLN A 35 9.78 -1.92 8.85
CA GLN A 35 8.91 -2.97 8.33
C GLN A 35 7.86 -2.33 7.43
N ILE A 36 7.75 -2.85 6.20
CA ILE A 36 6.71 -2.45 5.25
C ILE A 36 5.72 -3.61 5.10
N ARG A 37 4.43 -3.29 5.15
CA ARG A 37 3.35 -4.24 4.89
C ARG A 37 2.41 -3.69 3.83
N THR A 38 1.79 -4.60 3.09
CA THR A 38 0.79 -4.27 2.08
C THR A 38 -0.56 -4.78 2.54
N ILE A 39 -1.58 -3.92 2.49
CA ILE A 39 -2.97 -4.22 2.78
C ILE A 39 -3.76 -4.05 1.49
N THR A 40 -4.52 -5.06 1.11
CA THR A 40 -5.49 -4.95 0.01
C THR A 40 -6.88 -5.05 0.60
N ASN A 41 -7.73 -4.03 0.39
CA ASN A 41 -9.11 -4.12 0.88
C ASN A 41 -9.85 -5.24 0.15
N LYS A 42 -10.74 -5.92 0.88
CA LYS A 42 -11.66 -6.93 0.34
C LYS A 42 -13.10 -6.45 0.32
N LEU A 43 -13.37 -5.32 0.96
CA LEU A 43 -14.69 -4.73 1.12
C LEU A 43 -14.77 -3.48 0.25
N ASP A 44 -15.96 -3.21 -0.27
CA ASP A 44 -16.25 -1.93 -0.91
C ASP A 44 -16.20 -0.83 0.14
N VAL A 45 -15.27 0.10 -0.02
CA VAL A 45 -15.00 1.17 0.95
C VAL A 45 -14.38 2.35 0.22
N GLU A 46 -14.83 3.55 0.56
CA GLU A 46 -14.23 4.77 0.03
C GLU A 46 -12.79 4.95 0.55
N LEU A 47 -11.93 5.60 -0.25
CA LEU A 47 -10.51 5.77 0.09
C LEU A 47 -10.30 6.43 1.46
N ILE A 48 -11.07 7.48 1.75
CA ILE A 48 -10.96 8.23 3.02
C ILE A 48 -11.30 7.32 4.20
N GLU A 49 -12.40 6.57 4.12
CA GLU A 49 -12.77 5.62 5.17
C GLU A 49 -11.73 4.52 5.35
N LEU A 50 -11.12 4.04 4.27
CA LEU A 50 -10.05 3.04 4.33
C LEU A 50 -8.82 3.59 5.06
N ILE A 51 -8.40 4.82 4.73
CA ILE A 51 -7.27 5.49 5.38
C ILE A 51 -7.54 5.67 6.87
N GLU A 52 -8.71 6.18 7.24
CA GLU A 52 -9.10 6.38 8.64
C GLU A 52 -9.13 5.06 9.42
N LYS A 53 -9.71 4.00 8.84
CA LYS A 53 -9.74 2.66 9.46
C LYS A 53 -8.34 2.13 9.71
N ILE A 54 -7.43 2.29 8.75
CA ILE A 54 -6.03 1.86 8.88
C ILE A 54 -5.34 2.70 9.97
N GLN A 55 -5.38 4.02 9.91
CA GLN A 55 -4.71 4.89 10.89
C GLN A 55 -5.20 4.65 12.33
N ASN A 56 -6.51 4.44 12.52
CA ASN A 56 -7.08 4.17 13.84
C ASN A 56 -6.74 2.77 14.38
N SER A 57 -6.48 1.81 13.50
CA SER A 57 -6.18 0.42 13.91
C SER A 57 -4.70 0.20 14.23
N ILE A 58 -3.80 0.99 13.64
CA ILE A 58 -2.35 0.82 13.74
C ILE A 58 -1.63 2.17 13.91
N PRO A 59 -1.75 2.82 15.09
CA PRO A 59 -1.28 4.20 15.28
C PRO A 59 0.24 4.38 15.13
N ASP A 60 1.03 3.32 15.34
CA ASP A 60 2.48 3.34 15.16
C ASP A 60 2.94 3.16 13.70
N TRP A 61 1.98 3.04 12.76
CA TRP A 61 2.26 2.77 11.36
C TRP A 61 1.84 3.96 10.51
N GLU A 62 2.69 4.31 9.57
CA GLU A 62 2.46 5.37 8.60
C GLU A 62 2.00 4.79 7.27
N ILE A 63 1.01 5.39 6.64
CA ILE A 63 0.64 5.09 5.25
C ILE A 63 1.65 5.77 4.33
N ILE A 64 2.30 5.00 3.47
CA ILE A 64 3.34 5.50 2.55
C ILE A 64 2.94 5.42 1.08
N SER A 65 1.90 4.65 0.74
CA SER A 65 1.36 4.59 -0.62
C SER A 65 -0.06 4.03 -0.62
N VAL A 66 -0.90 4.54 -1.51
CA VAL A 66 -2.21 3.98 -1.84
C VAL A 66 -2.33 3.87 -3.35
N ILE A 67 -2.75 2.72 -3.84
CA ILE A 67 -2.94 2.42 -5.26
C ILE A 67 -4.38 1.99 -5.45
N LEU A 68 -5.13 2.66 -6.33
CA LEU A 68 -6.41 2.13 -6.82
C LEU A 68 -6.09 1.00 -7.81
N VAL A 69 -6.49 -0.20 -7.45
CA VAL A 69 -6.45 -1.41 -8.27
C VAL A 69 -7.80 -1.53 -8.96
N ASP A 70 -8.02 -0.73 -10.00
CA ASP A 70 -9.18 -0.93 -10.87
C ASP A 70 -8.86 -2.02 -11.91
N THR A 71 -9.87 -2.81 -12.26
CA THR A 71 -9.80 -3.73 -13.40
C THR A 71 -9.91 -2.99 -14.72
N ASP A 72 -10.51 -1.79 -14.71
CA ASP A 72 -10.62 -0.89 -15.84
C ASP A 72 -9.82 0.38 -15.55
N ASN A 73 -8.56 0.41 -15.99
CA ASN A 73 -7.68 1.57 -15.87
C ASN A 73 -7.74 2.46 -17.12
N SER A 74 -8.74 2.28 -18.00
CA SER A 74 -8.89 3.09 -19.21
C SER A 74 -8.94 4.58 -18.90
N ASP A 75 -9.65 4.98 -17.84
CA ASP A 75 -9.72 6.37 -17.37
C ASP A 75 -8.39 6.95 -16.85
N GLN A 76 -7.39 6.11 -16.56
CA GLN A 76 -6.04 6.55 -16.13
C GLN A 76 -5.08 6.70 -17.29
N LEU A 77 -5.42 6.12 -18.44
CA LEU A 77 -4.67 6.29 -19.66
C LEU A 77 -5.21 7.57 -20.30
N GLY A 78 -4.34 8.55 -20.54
CA GLY A 78 -4.76 9.84 -21.09
C GLY A 78 -5.58 9.67 -22.37
N GLU A 79 -6.36 10.69 -22.75
CA GLU A 79 -7.29 10.64 -23.90
C GLU A 79 -6.68 10.15 -25.23
N ASP A 80 -5.34 10.12 -25.33
CA ASP A 80 -4.57 9.64 -26.48
C ASP A 80 -4.25 8.12 -26.46
N PHE A 81 -4.68 7.37 -25.45
CA PHE A 81 -4.44 5.92 -25.39
C PHE A 81 -5.53 5.16 -26.15
N GLU A 82 -5.24 4.85 -27.42
CA GLU A 82 -6.02 3.90 -28.18
C GLU A 82 -5.75 2.49 -27.63
N TRP A 83 -6.78 1.87 -27.06
CA TRP A 83 -6.74 0.44 -26.81
C TRP A 83 -6.77 -0.25 -28.17
N ASP A 84 -5.72 -1.02 -28.49
CA ASP A 84 -5.78 -1.95 -29.61
C ASP A 84 -7.00 -2.86 -29.34
N GLU A 85 -8.11 -2.59 -30.03
CA GLU A 85 -9.30 -3.43 -29.99
C GLU A 85 -8.86 -4.81 -30.48
N GLU A 86 -8.61 -5.74 -29.56
CA GLU A 86 -8.35 -7.13 -29.92
C GLU A 86 -9.51 -7.61 -30.81
N GLU A 87 -9.16 -7.91 -32.08
CA GLU A 87 -10.08 -8.44 -33.08
C GLU A 87 -10.86 -9.63 -32.50
N ALA A 88 -12.19 -9.56 -32.66
CA ALA A 88 -13.19 -10.50 -32.14
C ALA A 88 -13.04 -11.96 -32.61
#